data_AF-A0AAD9I1F9-F1
#
_entry.id   AF-A0AAD9I1F9-F1
#
_cell.length_a   1.000
_cell.length_b   1.000
_cell.length_c   1.000
_cell.angle_alpha   90.00
_cell.angle_beta   90.00
_cell.angle_gamma   90.00
#
_symmetry.space_group_name_H-M   'P 1'
#
loop_
_entity.id
_entity.type
_entity.pdbx_description
1 polymer ?
#
loop_
_entity_poly.entity_id
_entity_poly.type
_entity_poly.pdbx_seq_one_letter_code
_entity_poly.pdbx_strand_id
1 'polypeptide(L)'
;MGPKFGSFGILLITMSSGKIKAGALWPKSKEELTKQLNDLKTELGQLRIQKLVSSGAKLNKIHDLRKSIARVLTIINAKQRAQLRIFYKGKKYLPLDLRPKQTRAIRRRLSAEDAARVLEKTKKRQQHFPLRKYAVKAA
;
A
#
# COMPACT_ATOMS: atom_id res chain seq x y z
N MET A 1 5.36 -12.74 -46.31
CA MET A 1 5.57 -11.32 -45.93
C MET A 1 4.71 -11.02 -44.72
N GLY A 2 5.29 -11.09 -43.52
CA GLY A 2 4.64 -10.68 -42.28
C GLY A 2 5.20 -9.33 -41.83
N PRO A 3 4.37 -8.40 -41.32
CA PRO A 3 4.86 -7.11 -40.87
C PRO A 3 5.73 -7.31 -39.61
N LYS A 4 7.02 -6.99 -39.75
CA LYS A 4 7.95 -6.84 -38.63
C LYS A 4 7.45 -5.67 -37.78
N PHE A 5 6.81 -5.96 -36.65
CA PHE A 5 6.51 -4.96 -35.65
C PHE A 5 7.85 -4.38 -35.16
N GLY A 6 8.07 -3.12 -35.54
CA GLY A 6 9.26 -2.37 -35.20
C GLY A 6 9.51 -2.38 -33.71
N SER A 7 10.77 -2.58 -33.36
CA SER A 7 11.33 -2.27 -32.05
C SER A 7 11.01 -0.81 -31.73
N PHE A 8 9.92 -0.58 -31.01
CA PHE A 8 9.64 0.72 -30.41
C PHE A 8 10.82 1.05 -29.51
N GLY A 9 11.58 2.06 -29.94
CA GLY A 9 12.76 2.55 -29.27
C GLY A 9 12.46 2.72 -27.78
N ILE A 10 13.24 2.03 -26.96
CA ILE A 10 13.35 2.29 -25.54
C ILE A 10 13.79 3.75 -25.45
N LEU A 11 12.81 4.64 -25.24
CA LEU A 11 13.05 6.02 -24.88
C LEU A 11 13.94 5.98 -23.66
N LEU A 12 15.20 6.36 -23.85
CA LEU A 12 16.23 6.47 -22.84
C LEU A 12 15.68 7.36 -21.73
N ILE A 13 15.10 6.74 -20.70
CA ILE A 13 14.75 7.43 -19.46
C ILE A 13 16.08 7.93 -18.94
N THR A 14 16.32 9.23 -19.11
CA THR A 14 17.48 9.92 -18.56
C THR A 14 17.52 9.60 -17.06
N MET A 15 18.39 8.67 -16.68
CA MET A 15 18.66 8.33 -15.30
C MET A 15 19.36 9.53 -14.68
N SER A 16 18.57 10.46 -14.13
CA SER A 16 19.08 11.48 -13.21
C SER A 16 19.85 10.74 -12.10
N SER A 17 21.15 11.04 -12.01
CA SER A 17 22.13 10.39 -11.14
C SER A 17 21.86 10.54 -9.63
N GLY A 18 20.77 11.22 -9.24
CA GLY A 18 20.36 11.43 -7.84
C GLY A 18 19.08 10.70 -7.39
N LYS A 19 18.47 9.86 -8.23
CA LYS A 19 17.19 9.19 -7.90
C LYS A 19 17.41 7.87 -7.12
N ILE A 20 17.14 7.90 -5.82
CA ILE A 20 17.17 6.69 -4.96
C ILE A 20 16.04 5.73 -5.31
N LYS A 21 16.34 4.53 -5.82
CA LYS A 21 15.30 3.53 -6.11
C LYS A 21 14.72 2.94 -4.82
N ALA A 22 13.40 2.78 -4.76
CA ALA A 22 12.73 2.24 -3.57
C ALA A 22 13.17 0.79 -3.25
N GLY A 23 13.43 -0.03 -4.26
CA GLY A 23 13.92 -1.40 -4.08
C GLY A 23 15.24 -1.48 -3.29
N ALA A 24 16.13 -0.50 -3.46
CA ALA A 24 17.42 -0.44 -2.77
C ALA A 24 17.32 -0.03 -1.29
N LEU A 25 16.17 0.52 -0.86
CA LEU A 25 15.95 0.96 0.52
C LEU A 25 15.32 -0.12 1.40
N TRP A 26 14.70 -1.15 0.81
CA TRP A 26 14.11 -2.27 1.54
C TRP A 26 15.11 -3.12 2.35
N PRO A 27 16.30 -3.49 1.84
CA PRO A 27 17.24 -4.32 2.62
C PRO A 27 17.94 -3.55 3.75
N LYS A 28 17.95 -2.21 3.71
CA LYS A 28 18.68 -1.37 4.68
C LYS A 28 18.08 -1.38 6.08
N SER A 29 18.91 -1.23 7.11
CA SER A 29 18.46 -1.13 8.51
C SER A 29 17.70 0.18 8.79
N LYS A 30 16.94 0.24 9.89
CA LYS A 30 16.23 1.47 10.30
C LYS A 30 17.22 2.62 10.55
N GLU A 31 18.36 2.31 11.16
CA GLU A 31 19.39 3.29 11.51
C GLU A 31 20.03 3.89 10.25
N GLU A 32 20.39 3.06 9.28
CA GLU A 32 20.89 3.52 7.97
C GLU A 32 19.88 4.41 7.25
N LEU A 33 18.59 4.04 7.26
CA LEU A 33 17.54 4.85 6.65
C LEU A 33 17.38 6.20 7.34
N THR A 34 17.54 6.26 8.67
CA THR A 34 17.49 7.54 9.41
C THR A 34 18.70 8.42 9.15
N LYS A 35 19.90 7.85 9.02
CA LYS A 35 21.11 8.59 8.64
C LYS A 35 20.94 9.17 7.22
N GLN A 36 20.57 8.33 6.26
CA GLN A 36 20.31 8.73 4.88
C GLN A 36 19.20 9.80 4.78
N LEU A 37 18.18 9.75 5.64
CA LEU A 37 17.14 10.77 5.69
C LEU A 37 17.69 12.14 6.13
N ASN A 38 18.60 12.18 7.11
CA ASN A 38 19.18 13.42 7.60
C ASN A 38 20.09 14.05 6.55
N ASP A 39 20.92 13.25 5.88
CA ASP A 39 21.81 13.72 4.82
C ASP A 39 21.02 14.33 3.64
N LEU A 40 19.91 13.69 3.25
CA LEU A 40 19.05 14.22 2.18
C LEU A 40 18.35 15.54 2.59
N LYS A 41 18.06 15.72 3.89
CA LYS A 41 17.45 16.96 4.40
C LYS A 41 18.47 18.10 4.44
N THR A 42 19.71 17.84 4.84
CA THR A 42 20.77 18.87 4.85
C THR A 42 21.10 19.32 3.42
N GLU A 43 21.23 18.39 2.48
CA GLU A 43 21.43 18.70 1.06
C GLU A 43 20.26 19.52 0.49
N LEU A 44 19.02 19.15 0.81
CA LEU A 44 17.84 19.93 0.41
C LEU A 44 17.86 21.35 0.99
N GLY A 45 18.31 21.50 2.25
CA GLY A 45 18.45 22.81 2.90
C GLY A 45 19.45 23.71 2.17
N GLN A 46 20.61 23.17 1.83
CA GLN A 46 21.65 23.90 1.08
C GLN A 46 21.14 24.34 -0.31
N LEU A 47 20.44 23.46 -1.02
CA LEU A 47 19.89 23.79 -2.35
C LEU A 47 18.76 24.83 -2.29
N ARG A 48 18.02 24.91 -1.17
CA ARG A 48 17.02 25.97 -0.96
C ARG A 48 17.66 27.33 -0.76
N ILE A 49 18.76 27.41 0.00
CA ILE A 49 19.52 28.66 0.17
C ILE A 49 20.11 29.09 -1.17
N GLN A 50 20.74 28.16 -1.90
CA GLN A 50 21.30 28.44 -3.22
C GLN A 50 20.23 28.94 -4.20
N LYS A 51 19.01 28.38 -4.16
CA LYS A 51 17.89 28.85 -5.00
C LYS A 51 17.54 30.33 -4.75
N LEU A 52 17.67 30.80 -3.52
CA LEU A 52 17.39 32.20 -3.18
C LEU A 52 18.49 33.14 -3.67
N VAL A 53 19.75 32.71 -3.60
CA VAL A 53 20.92 33.54 -3.93
C VAL A 53 21.26 33.50 -5.43
N SER A 54 20.98 32.39 -6.13
CA SER A 54 21.35 32.21 -7.54
C SER A 54 20.34 31.33 -8.30
N SER A 55 19.82 31.87 -9.41
CA SER A 55 18.96 31.14 -10.35
C SER A 55 19.78 30.28 -11.34
N GLY A 56 20.66 29.42 -10.82
CA GLY A 56 21.54 28.58 -11.62
C GLY A 56 20.92 27.23 -12.05
N ALA A 57 21.48 26.59 -13.08
CA ALA A 57 21.01 25.31 -13.67
C ALA A 57 20.99 24.07 -12.73
N LYS A 58 21.48 24.19 -11.48
CA LYS A 58 21.55 23.10 -10.49
C LYS A 58 20.23 22.84 -9.74
N LEU A 59 19.15 23.57 -10.06
CA LEU A 59 17.84 23.48 -9.39
C LEU A 59 17.02 22.22 -9.72
N ASN A 60 17.35 21.54 -10.82
CA ASN A 60 16.64 20.33 -11.26
C ASN A 60 16.72 19.18 -10.24
N LYS A 61 17.69 19.20 -9.32
CA LYS A 61 17.87 18.21 -8.25
C LYS A 61 16.88 18.34 -7.10
N ILE A 62 16.30 19.53 -6.87
CA ILE A 62 15.38 19.78 -5.73
C ILE A 62 14.16 18.87 -5.80
N HIS A 63 13.60 18.72 -7.00
CA HIS A 63 12.45 17.85 -7.23
C HIS A 63 12.77 16.38 -6.91
N ASP A 64 13.92 15.89 -7.35
CA ASP A 64 14.32 14.50 -7.16
C ASP A 64 14.65 14.19 -5.69
N LEU A 65 15.27 15.13 -4.97
CA LEU A 65 15.55 15.02 -3.54
C LEU A 65 14.27 14.97 -2.69
N ARG A 66 13.27 15.81 -2.99
CA ARG A 66 11.96 15.76 -2.32
C ARG A 66 11.31 14.39 -2.49
N LYS A 67 11.35 13.84 -3.71
CA LYS A 67 10.85 12.49 -3.99
C LYS A 67 11.68 11.41 -3.26
N SER A 68 12.99 11.58 -3.15
CA SER A 68 13.85 10.66 -2.39
C SER A 68 13.57 10.66 -0.90
N ILE A 69 13.39 11.83 -0.28
CA ILE A 69 13.00 11.95 1.13
C ILE A 69 11.65 11.26 1.38
N ALA A 70 10.67 11.51 0.51
CA ALA A 70 9.36 10.87 0.60
C ALA A 70 9.47 9.34 0.53
N ARG A 71 10.25 8.80 -0.43
CA ARG A 71 10.49 7.35 -0.56
C ARG A 71 11.09 6.73 0.72
N VAL A 72 12.09 7.37 1.33
CA VAL A 72 12.72 6.89 2.57
C VAL A 72 11.70 6.87 3.72
N LEU A 73 10.94 7.95 3.91
CA LEU A 73 9.90 8.04 4.95
C LEU A 73 8.80 6.98 4.76
N THR A 74 8.35 6.75 3.52
CA THR A 74 7.36 5.71 3.22
C THR A 74 7.84 4.33 3.65
N ILE A 75 9.10 3.98 3.39
CA ILE A 75 9.65 2.67 3.72
C ILE A 75 9.84 2.51 5.23
N ILE A 76 10.31 3.55 5.93
CA ILE A 76 10.39 3.55 7.39
C ILE A 76 8.99 3.29 7.99
N ASN A 77 7.97 4.02 7.54
CA ASN A 77 6.61 3.86 8.03
C ASN A 77 6.02 2.48 7.69
N ALA A 78 6.30 1.96 6.50
CA ALA A 78 5.86 0.63 6.09
C ALA A 78 6.47 -0.47 6.98
N LYS A 79 7.78 -0.41 7.25
CA LYS A 79 8.48 -1.34 8.14
C LYS A 79 7.94 -1.29 9.57
N GLN A 80 7.76 -0.08 10.11
CA GLN A 80 7.18 0.11 11.45
C GLN A 80 5.77 -0.49 11.54
N ARG A 81 4.90 -0.20 10.56
CA ARG A 81 3.54 -0.76 10.52
C ARG A 81 3.54 -2.28 10.38
N ALA A 82 4.44 -2.84 9.56
CA ALA A 82 4.56 -4.29 9.42
C ALA A 82 4.95 -4.96 10.75
N GLN A 83 5.94 -4.41 11.45
CA GLN A 83 6.35 -4.92 12.76
C GLN A 83 5.22 -4.85 13.80
N LEU A 84 4.47 -3.74 13.84
CA LEU A 84 3.32 -3.61 14.72
C LEU A 84 2.21 -4.63 14.40
N ARG A 85 1.98 -4.93 13.12
CA ARG A 85 1.00 -5.96 12.73
C ARG A 85 1.40 -7.35 13.19
N ILE A 86 2.69 -7.67 13.19
CA ILE A 86 3.21 -8.93 13.74
C ILE A 86 2.93 -8.99 15.24
N PHE A 87 3.24 -7.91 15.97
CA PHE A 87 3.02 -7.84 17.42
C PHE A 87 1.55 -7.92 17.85
N TYR A 88 0.62 -7.35 17.06
CA TYR A 88 -0.81 -7.40 17.34
C TYR A 88 -1.56 -8.56 16.67
N LYS A 89 -0.84 -9.48 16.00
CA LYS A 89 -1.45 -10.64 15.36
C LYS A 89 -2.15 -11.50 16.41
N GLY A 90 -3.42 -11.83 16.18
CA GLY A 90 -4.23 -12.68 17.07
C GLY A 90 -4.77 -11.98 18.34
N LYS A 91 -4.37 -10.74 18.63
CA LYS A 91 -4.93 -9.99 19.75
C LYS A 91 -6.36 -9.54 19.42
N LYS A 92 -7.27 -9.67 20.38
CA LYS A 92 -8.70 -9.29 20.23
C LYS A 92 -8.87 -7.83 19.80
N TYR A 93 -8.08 -6.92 20.38
CA TYR A 93 -8.19 -5.48 20.12
C TYR A 93 -6.98 -4.95 19.36
N LEU A 94 -7.26 -4.41 18.17
CA LEU A 94 -6.30 -3.67 17.36
C LEU A 94 -6.40 -2.16 17.63
N PRO A 95 -5.26 -1.44 17.67
CA PRO A 95 -5.22 0.02 17.61
C PRO A 95 -5.95 0.56 16.38
N LEU A 96 -6.51 1.77 16.47
CA LEU A 96 -7.32 2.37 15.40
C LEU A 96 -6.59 2.44 14.04
N ASP A 97 -5.28 2.70 14.05
CA ASP A 97 -4.45 2.85 12.84
C ASP A 97 -4.23 1.56 12.05
N LEU A 98 -4.38 0.41 12.71
CA LEU A 98 -4.21 -0.92 12.13
C LEU A 98 -5.54 -1.56 11.71
N ARG A 99 -6.67 -0.95 12.10
CA ARG A 99 -7.99 -1.46 11.72
C ARG A 99 -8.21 -1.29 10.21
N PRO A 100 -8.90 -2.24 9.56
CA PRO A 100 -9.29 -2.07 8.16
C PRO A 100 -10.18 -0.84 8.01
N LYS A 101 -9.90 -0.01 7.00
CA LYS A 101 -10.72 1.14 6.65
C LYS A 101 -11.99 0.64 5.95
N GLN A 102 -13.08 0.58 6.70
CA GLN A 102 -14.42 0.25 6.22
C GLN A 102 -15.41 1.36 6.63
N THR A 103 -16.54 1.44 5.93
CA THR A 103 -17.60 2.38 6.30
C THR A 103 -18.18 2.03 7.67
N ARG A 104 -18.79 3.01 8.36
CA ARG A 104 -19.42 2.79 9.68
C ARG A 104 -20.53 1.74 9.60
N ALA A 105 -21.34 1.77 8.53
CA ALA A 105 -22.40 0.80 8.28
C ALA A 105 -21.84 -0.63 8.18
N ILE A 106 -20.76 -0.83 7.40
CA ILE A 106 -20.11 -2.14 7.25
C ILE A 106 -19.55 -2.66 8.57
N ARG A 107 -19.01 -1.79 9.43
CA ARG A 107 -18.49 -2.20 10.75
C ARG A 107 -19.58 -2.56 11.77
N ARG A 108 -20.80 -2.06 11.58
CA ARG A 108 -21.94 -2.29 12.49
C ARG A 108 -22.80 -3.47 12.08
N ARG A 109 -22.70 -3.93 10.82
CA ARG A 109 -23.41 -5.12 10.35
C ARG A 109 -22.97 -6.35 11.15
N LEU A 110 -23.84 -7.35 11.24
CA LEU A 110 -23.53 -8.64 11.85
C LEU A 110 -22.39 -9.34 11.10
N SER A 111 -21.62 -10.18 11.79
CA SER A 111 -20.67 -11.06 11.12
C SER A 111 -21.42 -12.05 10.22
N ALA A 112 -20.78 -12.55 9.16
CA ALA A 112 -21.41 -13.52 8.27
C ALA A 112 -21.82 -14.81 9.03
N GLU A 113 -21.02 -15.21 10.01
CA GLU A 113 -21.26 -16.37 10.86
C GLU A 113 -22.48 -16.16 11.77
N ASP A 114 -22.60 -14.98 12.38
CA ASP A 114 -23.77 -14.66 13.21
C ASP A 114 -25.04 -14.51 12.36
N ALA A 115 -24.92 -13.93 11.17
CA ALA A 115 -26.05 -13.79 10.24
C ALA A 115 -26.51 -15.14 9.69
N ALA A 116 -25.60 -16.09 9.52
CA ALA A 116 -25.89 -17.45 9.08
C ALA A 116 -26.26 -18.40 10.24
N ARG A 117 -26.23 -17.94 11.51
CA ARG A 117 -26.57 -18.77 12.65
C ARG A 117 -28.06 -19.08 12.64
N VAL A 118 -28.38 -20.34 12.34
CA VAL A 118 -29.74 -20.88 12.28
C VAL A 118 -29.99 -21.70 13.55
N LEU A 119 -31.20 -21.62 14.12
CA LEU A 119 -31.59 -22.44 15.28
C LEU A 119 -31.53 -23.93 14.92
N GLU A 120 -31.23 -24.79 15.90
CA GLU A 120 -31.16 -26.24 15.65
C GLU A 120 -32.48 -26.81 15.10
N LYS A 121 -33.61 -26.33 15.62
CA LYS A 121 -34.96 -26.70 15.13
C LYS A 121 -35.12 -26.40 13.64
N THR A 122 -34.71 -25.21 13.20
CA THR A 122 -34.79 -24.80 11.80
C THR A 122 -33.79 -25.55 10.91
N LYS A 123 -32.59 -25.85 11.44
CA LYS A 123 -31.57 -26.64 10.73
C LYS A 123 -32.07 -28.06 10.45
N LYS A 124 -32.63 -28.74 11.46
CA LYS A 124 -33.26 -30.07 11.30
C LYS A 124 -34.36 -30.03 10.24
N ARG A 125 -35.25 -29.03 10.31
CA ARG A 125 -36.33 -28.86 9.30
C ARG A 125 -35.79 -28.69 7.88
N GLN A 126 -34.78 -27.84 7.68
CA GLN A 126 -34.17 -27.61 6.37
C GLN A 126 -33.44 -28.86 5.84
N GLN A 127 -32.79 -29.63 6.71
CA GLN A 127 -32.14 -30.90 6.35
C GLN A 127 -33.17 -31.95 5.90
N HIS A 128 -34.26 -32.11 6.66
CA HIS A 128 -35.29 -33.10 6.34
C HIS A 128 -36.19 -32.69 5.16
N PHE A 129 -36.49 -31.40 5.02
CA PHE A 129 -37.40 -30.87 4.00
C PHE A 129 -36.74 -29.73 3.19
N PRO A 130 -35.74 -30.04 2.35
CA PRO A 130 -35.16 -29.05 1.46
C PRO A 130 -36.16 -28.64 0.37
N LEU A 131 -36.10 -27.39 -0.07
CA LEU A 131 -36.83 -26.91 -1.25
C LEU A 131 -36.32 -27.67 -2.48
N ARG A 132 -37.19 -28.50 -3.05
CA ARG A 132 -36.88 -29.26 -4.27
C ARG A 132 -37.30 -28.46 -5.49
N LYS A 133 -36.49 -28.50 -6.55
CA LYS A 133 -36.85 -27.89 -7.84
C LYS A 133 -37.81 -28.83 -8.57
N TYR A 134 -38.99 -28.35 -8.93
CA TYR A 134 -39.98 -29.07 -9.72
C TYR A 134 -40.57 -28.15 -10.80
N ALA A 135 -41.18 -28.74 -11.82
CA ALA A 135 -41.91 -28.02 -12.87
C ALA A 135 -43.33 -28.58 -12.95
N VAL A 136 -44.28 -27.72 -13.31
CA VAL A 136 -45.68 -28.10 -13.53
C VAL A 136 -45.90 -28.18 -15.04
N LYS A 137 -46.55 -29.24 -15.51
CA LYS A 137 -46.90 -29.40 -16.92
C LYS A 137 -47.92 -28.35 -17.33
N ALA A 138 -47.73 -27.69 -18.47
CA ALA A 138 -48.73 -26.79 -19.03
C ALA A 138 -49.99 -27.59 -19.39
N ALA A 139 -51.16 -27.06 -19.02
CA ALA A 139 -52.47 -27.64 -19.29
C ALA A 139 -52.83 -27.52 -20.78
#